data_AF-A0A7D9L9C2-F1
#
_entry.id   AF-A0A7D9L9C2-F1
#
_cell.length_a   1.000
_cell.length_b   1.000
_cell.length_c   1.000
_cell.angle_alpha   90.00
_cell.angle_beta   90.00
_cell.angle_gamma   90.00
#
_symmetry.space_group_name_H-M   'P 1'
#
loop_
_entity.id
_entity.type
_entity.pdbx_description
1 polymer ?
#
loop_
_entity_poly.entity_id
_entity_poly.type
_entity_poly.pdbx_seq_one_letter_code
_entity_poly.pdbx_strand_id
1 'polypeptide(L)'
;MAEVANFSNQTHKGQDNQKCSLSSVINSDRFSSLKKLILVTGYVLRFVNNLRKRVKKETNLITEDMITVTEYNETLIMWIKDEQFQLKQQDNYSKLEASLHLFEDKDSVRRLRCRFANASLQYEEQYPIILRNRQSYFTRLVILNAHEETMHHGVETT
;
A
#
# COMPACT_ATOMS: atom_id res chain seq x y z
N MET A 1 -33.13 -4.48 -51.92
CA MET A 1 -33.02 -3.24 -51.15
C MET A 1 -33.20 -3.57 -49.68
N ALA A 2 -32.10 -3.77 -48.96
CA ALA A 2 -32.07 -3.93 -47.51
C ALA A 2 -31.01 -2.94 -47.01
N GLU A 3 -31.45 -1.88 -46.35
CA GLU A 3 -30.58 -0.86 -45.76
C GLU A 3 -29.90 -1.43 -44.52
N VAL A 4 -28.57 -1.45 -44.58
CA VAL A 4 -27.69 -1.75 -43.47
C VAL A 4 -27.69 -0.54 -42.54
N ALA A 5 -28.23 -0.70 -41.33
CA ALA A 5 -28.16 0.32 -40.30
C ALA A 5 -26.71 0.46 -39.79
N ASN A 6 -26.04 1.51 -40.24
CA ASN A 6 -24.78 2.00 -39.69
C ASN A 6 -25.01 2.50 -38.25
N PHE A 7 -24.65 1.71 -37.25
CA PHE A 7 -24.50 2.19 -35.88
C PHE A 7 -23.10 2.79 -35.71
N SER A 8 -23.04 4.09 -35.95
CA SER A 8 -21.88 4.94 -35.71
C SER A 8 -21.46 4.89 -34.24
N ASN A 9 -20.16 4.65 -34.05
CA ASN A 9 -19.42 4.74 -32.80
C ASN A 9 -19.79 5.98 -31.97
N GLN A 10 -20.23 5.75 -30.73
CA GLN A 10 -20.16 6.77 -29.69
C GLN A 10 -19.03 6.40 -28.74
N THR A 11 -17.91 7.07 -28.93
CA THR A 11 -16.80 7.13 -27.98
C THR A 11 -17.26 7.86 -26.72
N HIS A 12 -17.59 7.13 -25.65
CA HIS A 12 -17.60 7.71 -24.31
C HIS A 12 -16.15 7.84 -23.83
N LYS A 13 -15.54 8.99 -24.13
CA LYS A 13 -14.36 9.49 -23.42
C LYS A 13 -14.82 10.21 -22.16
N GLY A 14 -14.22 9.82 -21.03
CA GLY A 14 -14.02 10.69 -19.87
C GLY A 14 -15.10 10.60 -18.81
N GLN A 15 -14.80 9.83 -17.76
CA GLN A 15 -14.73 10.25 -16.35
C GLN A 15 -14.87 8.99 -15.50
N ASP A 16 -13.77 8.51 -14.93
CA ASP A 16 -13.73 7.70 -13.71
C ASP A 16 -12.26 7.44 -13.35
N ASN A 17 -11.57 8.48 -12.87
CA ASN A 17 -10.35 8.29 -12.10
C ASN A 17 -10.71 8.23 -10.61
N GLN A 18 -11.76 7.48 -10.26
CA GLN A 18 -11.98 7.04 -8.90
C GLN A 18 -10.80 6.14 -8.55
N LYS A 19 -9.79 6.72 -7.90
CA LYS A 19 -8.69 5.95 -7.34
C LYS A 19 -9.29 5.08 -6.23
N CYS A 20 -9.61 3.84 -6.57
CA CYS A 20 -10.13 2.86 -5.61
C CYS A 20 -9.05 2.62 -4.56
N SER A 21 -9.35 3.01 -3.31
CA SER A 21 -8.45 2.85 -2.17
C SER A 21 -8.44 1.37 -1.77
N LEU A 22 -7.27 0.80 -1.45
CA LEU A 22 -7.18 -0.60 -1.05
C LEU A 22 -8.04 -0.89 0.19
N SER A 23 -8.09 0.07 1.12
CA SER A 23 -8.95 0.03 2.32
C SER A 23 -10.45 0.03 2.02
N SER A 24 -10.92 0.41 0.83
CA SER A 24 -12.33 0.26 0.44
C SER A 24 -12.67 -1.15 -0.04
N VAL A 25 -11.67 -1.91 -0.51
CA VAL A 25 -11.84 -3.28 -1.01
C VAL A 25 -11.59 -4.30 0.08
N ILE A 26 -10.55 -4.09 0.90
CA ILE A 26 -10.15 -4.98 1.99
C ILE A 26 -10.22 -4.18 3.28
N ASN A 27 -11.11 -4.58 4.19
CA ASN A 27 -11.19 -3.96 5.51
C ASN A 27 -10.10 -4.52 6.44
N SER A 28 -9.12 -3.68 6.81
CA SER A 28 -8.03 -4.04 7.71
C SER A 28 -8.49 -4.36 9.15
N ASP A 29 -9.65 -3.85 9.58
CA ASP A 29 -10.20 -4.08 10.93
C ASP A 29 -10.51 -5.56 11.22
N ARG A 30 -10.63 -6.37 10.17
CA ARG A 30 -10.95 -7.80 10.25
C ARG A 30 -9.73 -8.68 10.54
N PHE A 31 -8.55 -8.09 10.70
CA PHE A 31 -7.29 -8.80 10.83
C PHE A 31 -6.63 -8.47 12.17
N SER A 32 -6.15 -9.48 12.90
CA SER A 32 -5.44 -9.27 14.17
C SER A 32 -3.91 -9.20 14.02
N SER A 33 -3.39 -9.39 12.80
CA SER A 33 -1.94 -9.47 12.52
C SER A 33 -1.63 -8.80 11.20
N LEU A 34 -0.58 -7.97 11.18
CA LEU A 34 -0.07 -7.34 9.95
C LEU A 34 0.28 -8.41 8.91
N LYS A 35 1.06 -9.41 9.30
CA LYS A 35 1.48 -10.52 8.42
C LYS A 35 0.29 -11.19 7.74
N LYS A 36 -0.78 -11.47 8.51
CA LYS A 36 -2.00 -12.08 7.96
C LYS A 36 -2.70 -11.17 6.95
N LEU A 37 -2.80 -9.87 7.24
CA LEU A 37 -3.37 -8.88 6.32
C LEU A 37 -2.60 -8.85 4.99
N ILE A 38 -1.27 -8.76 5.05
CA ILE A 38 -0.41 -8.68 3.85
C ILE A 38 -0.51 -9.98 3.04
N LEU A 39 -0.43 -11.15 3.68
CA LEU A 39 -0.50 -12.43 2.96
C LEU A 39 -1.86 -12.63 2.27
N VAL A 40 -2.97 -12.39 2.96
CA VAL A 40 -4.31 -12.53 2.37
C VAL A 40 -4.49 -11.57 1.20
N THR A 41 -4.04 -10.32 1.36
CA THR A 41 -4.08 -9.34 0.27
C THR A 41 -3.23 -9.80 -0.92
N GLY A 42 -2.03 -10.32 -0.67
CA GLY A 42 -1.14 -10.83 -1.72
C GLY A 42 -1.75 -11.98 -2.50
N TYR A 43 -2.40 -12.94 -1.82
CA TYR A 43 -3.12 -14.03 -2.50
C TYR A 43 -4.27 -13.53 -3.37
N VAL A 44 -5.06 -12.56 -2.87
CA VAL A 44 -6.14 -11.95 -3.65
C VAL A 44 -5.58 -11.26 -4.90
N LEU A 45 -4.50 -10.50 -4.76
CA LEU A 45 -3.86 -9.81 -5.89
C LEU A 45 -3.29 -10.80 -6.92
N ARG A 46 -2.62 -11.86 -6.48
CA ARG A 46 -2.12 -12.92 -7.35
C ARG A 46 -3.27 -13.58 -8.12
N PHE A 47 -4.35 -13.91 -7.43
CA PHE A 47 -5.54 -14.50 -8.04
C PHE A 47 -6.12 -13.58 -9.12
N VAL A 48 -6.33 -12.31 -8.82
CA VAL A 48 -6.83 -11.32 -9.78
C VAL A 48 -5.87 -11.16 -10.96
N ASN A 49 -4.56 -11.13 -10.72
CA ASN A 49 -3.55 -11.03 -11.78
C ASN A 49 -3.59 -12.27 -12.70
N ASN A 50 -3.69 -13.47 -12.13
CA ASN A 50 -3.82 -14.71 -12.89
C ASN A 50 -5.11 -14.74 -13.71
N LEU A 51 -6.23 -14.25 -13.18
CA LEU A 51 -7.47 -14.11 -13.94
C LEU A 51 -7.30 -13.15 -15.13
N ARG A 52 -6.68 -11.99 -14.90
CA ARG A 52 -6.39 -11.01 -15.96
C ARG A 52 -5.49 -11.60 -17.06
N LYS A 53 -4.46 -12.35 -16.69
CA LYS A 53 -3.57 -13.07 -17.62
C LYS A 53 -4.34 -14.11 -18.44
N ARG A 54 -5.22 -14.90 -17.81
CA ARG A 54 -6.08 -15.87 -18.51
C ARG A 54 -6.98 -15.21 -19.54
N VAL A 55 -7.60 -14.07 -19.21
CA VAL A 55 -8.43 -13.30 -20.15
C VAL A 55 -7.59 -12.83 -21.35
N LYS A 56 -6.33 -12.45 -21.13
CA LYS A 56 -5.36 -12.07 -22.18
C LYS A 56 -4.71 -13.27 -22.90
N LYS A 57 -5.06 -14.51 -22.54
CA LYS A 57 -4.46 -15.75 -23.07
C LYS A 57 -2.95 -15.85 -22.84
N GLU A 58 -2.45 -15.21 -21.78
CA GLU A 58 -1.06 -15.36 -21.33
C GLU A 58 -0.87 -16.69 -20.59
N THR A 59 0.29 -17.33 -20.74
CA THR A 59 0.56 -18.67 -20.18
C THR A 59 1.43 -18.65 -18.92
N ASN A 60 2.06 -17.52 -18.60
CA ASN A 60 2.91 -17.30 -17.43
C ASN A 60 2.09 -17.02 -16.16
N LEU A 61 1.25 -17.99 -15.77
CA LEU A 61 0.49 -17.95 -14.53
C LEU A 61 1.39 -18.33 -13.34
N ILE A 62 1.20 -17.63 -12.22
CA ILE A 62 1.89 -17.95 -10.97
C ILE A 62 1.12 -19.10 -10.32
N THR A 63 1.79 -20.21 -10.04
CA THR A 63 1.17 -21.45 -9.51
C THR A 63 1.81 -21.94 -8.21
N GLU A 64 2.85 -21.25 -7.76
CA GLU A 64 3.53 -21.48 -6.50
C GLU A 64 2.55 -21.35 -5.34
N ASP A 65 2.59 -22.29 -4.39
CA ASP A 65 1.63 -22.29 -3.27
C ASP A 65 1.85 -21.12 -2.32
N MET A 66 3.10 -20.67 -2.16
CA MET A 66 3.47 -19.64 -1.19
C MET A 66 3.64 -18.27 -1.83
N ILE A 67 3.26 -17.22 -1.10
CA ILE A 67 3.59 -15.83 -1.44
C ILE A 67 5.10 -15.63 -1.38
N THR A 68 5.67 -15.09 -2.46
CA THR A 68 7.10 -14.76 -2.50
C THR A 68 7.41 -13.54 -1.64
N VAL A 69 8.67 -13.37 -1.25
CA VAL A 69 9.13 -12.16 -0.53
C VAL A 69 8.83 -10.90 -1.34
N THR A 70 8.99 -10.95 -2.66
CA THR A 70 8.68 -9.84 -3.57
C THR A 70 7.20 -9.46 -3.50
N GLU A 71 6.29 -10.42 -3.67
CA GLU A 71 4.85 -10.15 -3.59
C GLU A 71 4.42 -9.67 -2.20
N TYR A 72 5.03 -10.20 -1.15
CA TYR A 72 4.79 -9.73 0.21
C TYR A 72 5.18 -8.25 0.35
N ASN A 73 6.38 -7.88 -0.08
CA ASN A 73 6.88 -6.51 -0.01
C ASN A 73 6.08 -5.54 -0.88
N GLU A 74 5.73 -5.94 -2.11
CA GLU A 74 4.85 -5.17 -2.99
C GLU A 74 3.49 -4.92 -2.34
N THR A 75 2.92 -5.95 -1.71
CA THR A 75 1.64 -5.84 -1.00
C THR A 75 1.73 -4.93 0.22
N LEU A 76 2.80 -5.02 0.98
CA LEU A 76 3.06 -4.11 2.10
C LEU A 76 3.18 -2.66 1.62
N ILE A 77 3.93 -2.40 0.54
CA ILE A 77 4.06 -1.07 -0.07
C ILE A 77 2.70 -0.56 -0.57
N MET A 78 1.86 -1.41 -1.15
CA MET A 78 0.50 -1.02 -1.57
C MET A 78 -0.35 -0.53 -0.39
N TRP A 79 -0.30 -1.23 0.75
CA TRP A 79 -0.98 -0.78 1.97
C TRP A 79 -0.41 0.53 2.52
N ILE A 80 0.90 0.68 2.53
CA ILE A 80 1.57 1.93 2.94
C ILE A 80 1.13 3.10 2.06
N LYS A 81 1.10 2.89 0.73
CA LYS A 81 0.64 3.91 -0.23
C LYS A 81 -0.82 4.28 -0.05
N ASP A 82 -1.67 3.29 0.26
CA ASP A 82 -3.07 3.53 0.55
C ASP A 82 -3.25 4.39 1.81
N GLU A 83 -2.52 4.08 2.88
CA GLU A 83 -2.51 4.89 4.09
C GLU A 83 -2.01 6.31 3.84
N GLN A 84 -0.94 6.47 3.06
CA GLN A 84 -0.39 7.78 2.71
C GLN A 84 -1.29 8.56 1.78
N PHE A 85 -2.03 7.89 0.90
CA PHE A 85 -3.07 8.52 0.11
C PHE A 85 -4.15 9.11 1.02
N GLN A 86 -4.64 8.35 2.00
CA GLN A 86 -5.60 8.85 2.97
C GLN A 86 -5.03 9.96 3.87
N LEU A 87 -3.73 9.90 4.20
CA LEU A 87 -3.03 10.96 4.95
C LEU A 87 -3.04 12.29 4.18
N LYS A 88 -2.84 12.25 2.86
CA LYS A 88 -2.85 13.43 1.98
C LYS A 88 -4.22 14.12 1.92
N GLN A 89 -5.29 13.38 2.19
CA GLN A 89 -6.65 13.92 2.18
C GLN A 89 -7.02 14.69 3.47
N GLN A 90 -6.15 14.72 4.48
CA GLN A 90 -6.40 15.45 5.73
C GLN A 90 -6.14 16.96 5.57
N ASP A 91 -6.98 17.80 6.16
CA ASP A 91 -6.89 19.27 6.05
C ASP A 91 -5.54 19.84 6.54
N ASN A 92 -4.91 19.17 7.50
CA ASN A 92 -3.63 19.58 8.08
C ASN A 92 -2.40 19.03 7.33
N TYR A 93 -2.58 18.30 6.22
CA TYR A 93 -1.48 17.64 5.51
C TYR A 93 -0.39 18.62 5.06
N SER A 94 -0.75 19.77 4.50
CA SER A 94 0.23 20.77 4.04
C SER A 94 1.15 21.27 5.18
N LYS A 95 0.57 21.47 6.38
CA LYS A 95 1.36 21.86 7.57
C LYS A 95 2.27 20.71 8.02
N LEU A 96 1.79 19.48 7.95
CA LEU A 96 2.56 18.27 8.29
C LEU A 96 3.72 18.04 7.31
N GLU A 97 3.47 18.20 6.01
CA GLU A 97 4.46 18.07 4.94
C GLU A 97 5.61 19.06 5.13
N ALA A 98 5.29 20.33 5.42
CA ALA A 98 6.27 21.36 5.70
C ALA A 98 7.05 21.10 7.00
N SER A 99 6.37 20.73 8.09
CA SER A 99 7.02 20.56 9.40
C SER A 99 7.95 19.36 9.47
N LEU A 100 7.57 18.24 8.82
CA LEU A 100 8.35 17.00 8.80
C LEU A 100 9.27 16.87 7.58
N HIS A 101 9.31 17.90 6.72
CA HIS A 101 10.10 17.92 5.48
C HIS A 101 9.87 16.64 4.65
N LEU A 102 8.59 16.31 4.44
CA LEU A 102 8.25 15.07 3.75
C LEU A 102 8.67 15.13 2.29
N PHE A 103 9.16 14.02 1.77
CA PHE A 103 9.48 13.87 0.35
C PHE A 103 9.01 12.50 -0.14
N GLU A 104 8.94 12.33 -1.45
CA GLU A 104 8.57 11.07 -2.09
C GLU A 104 9.84 10.36 -2.59
N ASP A 105 9.96 9.06 -2.30
CA ASP A 105 11.09 8.24 -2.71
C ASP A 105 10.88 7.58 -4.09
N LYS A 106 11.85 6.76 -4.51
CA LYS A 106 11.81 5.99 -5.77
C LYS A 106 10.62 5.03 -5.86
N ASP A 107 10.13 4.57 -4.71
CA ASP A 107 9.02 3.63 -4.62
C ASP A 107 7.68 4.38 -4.53
N SER A 108 7.66 5.70 -4.72
CA SER A 108 6.49 6.58 -4.56
C SER A 108 5.90 6.53 -3.15
N VAL A 109 6.73 6.29 -2.15
CA VAL A 109 6.39 6.29 -0.72
C VAL A 109 6.86 7.61 -0.10
N ARG A 110 6.02 8.20 0.75
CA ARG A 110 6.36 9.42 1.50
C ARG A 110 7.23 9.08 2.70
N ARG A 111 8.35 9.79 2.81
CA ARG A 111 9.34 9.64 3.89
C ARG A 111 9.66 10.98 4.52
N LEU A 112 10.12 10.93 5.77
CA LEU A 112 10.56 12.11 6.53
C LEU A 112 12.04 12.39 6.23
N ARG A 113 12.42 13.66 6.19
CA ARG A 113 13.84 14.05 6.23
C ARG A 113 14.25 14.34 7.67
N CYS A 114 14.88 13.38 8.32
CA CYS A 114 15.30 13.49 9.71
C CYS A 114 16.61 14.28 9.87
N ARG A 115 16.89 14.72 11.12
CA ARG A 115 18.15 15.42 11.47
C ARG A 115 19.39 14.52 11.41
N PHE A 116 19.19 13.21 11.30
CA PHE A 116 20.25 12.20 11.19
C PHE A 116 20.56 11.84 9.72
N ALA A 117 20.20 12.68 8.75
CA ALA A 117 20.47 12.43 7.33
C ALA A 117 21.95 12.18 6.99
N ASN A 118 22.87 12.63 7.85
CA ASN A 118 24.32 12.42 7.71
C ASN A 118 24.88 11.33 8.64
N ALA A 119 24.03 10.64 9.40
CA ALA A 119 24.47 9.55 10.27
C ALA A 119 24.80 8.29 9.43
N SER A 120 25.71 7.47 9.92
CA SER A 120 26.03 6.16 9.31
C SER A 120 24.95 5.13 9.66
N LEU A 121 23.73 5.36 9.15
CA LEU A 121 22.56 4.50 9.32
C LEU A 121 22.08 3.97 7.96
N GLN A 122 21.25 2.93 7.97
CA GLN A 122 20.59 2.46 6.75
C GLN A 122 19.61 3.52 6.22
N TYR A 123 19.31 3.44 4.92
CA TYR A 123 18.44 4.42 4.26
C TYR A 123 17.07 4.53 4.92
N GLU A 124 16.49 3.40 5.31
CA GLU A 124 15.18 3.30 5.95
C GLU A 124 15.16 3.95 7.33
N GLU A 125 16.30 3.94 8.03
CA GLU A 125 16.48 4.57 9.34
C GLU A 125 16.72 6.08 9.23
N GLN A 126 17.45 6.51 8.19
CA GLN A 126 17.68 7.92 7.89
C GLN A 126 16.40 8.63 7.40
N TYR A 127 15.58 7.91 6.64
CA TYR A 127 14.38 8.42 5.99
C TYR A 127 13.16 7.52 6.30
N PRO A 128 12.60 7.60 7.51
CA PRO A 128 11.47 6.78 7.91
C PRO A 128 10.21 7.05 7.07
N ILE A 129 9.38 6.02 6.91
CA ILE A 129 8.08 6.12 6.23
C ILE A 129 7.07 6.81 7.15
N ILE A 130 6.30 7.77 6.62
CA ILE A 130 5.18 8.37 7.36
C ILE A 130 3.90 7.55 7.17
N LEU A 131 3.17 7.30 8.26
CA LEU A 131 1.84 6.68 8.25
C LEU A 131 0.83 7.59 8.94
N ARG A 132 -0.47 7.32 8.76
CA ARG A 132 -1.54 7.99 9.53
C ARG A 132 -1.41 7.67 11.02
N ASN A 133 -2.09 8.45 11.84
CA ASN A 133 -2.15 8.28 13.29
C ASN A 133 -2.77 6.92 13.71
N ARG A 134 -2.75 6.64 15.02
CA ARG A 134 -3.19 5.36 15.61
C ARG A 134 -4.68 5.04 15.40
N GLN A 135 -5.49 6.01 14.98
CA GLN A 135 -6.88 5.79 14.58
C GLN A 135 -6.98 4.94 13.31
N SER A 136 -5.94 4.93 12.46
CA SER A 136 -5.83 3.96 11.38
C SER A 136 -5.52 2.57 11.95
N TYR A 137 -6.39 1.60 11.63
CA TYR A 137 -6.20 0.21 12.06
C TYR A 137 -4.96 -0.41 11.43
N PHE A 138 -4.65 -0.09 10.17
CA PHE A 138 -3.41 -0.55 9.54
C PHE A 138 -2.18 -0.06 10.31
N THR A 139 -2.12 1.23 10.66
CA THR A 139 -1.03 1.77 11.50
C THR A 139 -0.96 1.01 12.83
N ARG A 140 -2.10 0.67 13.44
CA ARG A 140 -2.12 -0.12 14.68
C ARG A 140 -1.52 -1.51 14.48
N LEU A 141 -1.83 -2.20 13.39
CA LEU A 141 -1.22 -3.50 13.07
C LEU A 141 0.29 -3.39 12.88
N VAL A 142 0.78 -2.31 12.24
CA VAL A 142 2.23 -2.06 12.10
C VAL A 142 2.90 -1.88 13.47
N ILE A 143 2.28 -1.08 14.35
CA ILE A 143 2.79 -0.87 15.72
C ILE A 143 2.81 -2.19 16.50
N LEU A 144 1.74 -2.99 16.42
CA LEU A 144 1.66 -4.28 17.10
C LEU A 144 2.70 -5.26 16.56
N ASN A 145 2.89 -5.34 15.25
CA ASN A 145 3.91 -6.18 14.63
C ASN A 145 5.32 -5.80 15.11
N ALA A 146 5.64 -4.49 15.12
CA ALA A 146 6.92 -4.01 15.63
C ALA A 146 7.11 -4.30 17.12
N HIS A 147 6.04 -4.19 17.93
CA HIS A 147 6.07 -4.59 19.33
C HIS A 147 6.36 -6.08 19.49
N GLU A 148 5.67 -6.94 18.73
CA GLU A 148 5.87 -8.39 18.76
C GLU A 148 7.28 -8.78 18.32
N GLU A 149 7.82 -8.15 17.27
CA GLU A 149 9.19 -8.41 16.78
C GLU A 149 10.27 -7.98 17.77
N THR A 150 10.01 -6.94 18.57
CA THR A 150 10.93 -6.43 19.57
C THR A 150 10.76 -7.07 20.95
N MET A 151 9.87 -8.07 21.09
CA MET A 151 9.61 -8.93 22.27
C MET A 151 10.19 -8.39 23.58
N HIS A 152 9.52 -7.39 24.16
CA HIS A 152 9.86 -6.84 25.48
C HIS A 152 11.25 -6.17 25.60
N HIS A 153 11.53 -5.13 24.80
CA HIS A 153 12.32 -4.00 25.33
C HIS A 153 11.46 -3.11 26.23
N GLY A 154 10.54 -3.73 26.99
CA GLY A 154 9.89 -3.06 28.11
C GLY A 154 11.00 -2.49 28.97
N VAL A 155 10.92 -1.19 29.22
CA VAL A 155 11.79 -0.50 30.16
C VAL A 155 11.81 -1.31 31.45
N GLU A 156 12.86 -2.09 31.69
CA GLU A 156 13.37 -2.51 32.99
C GLU A 156 14.80 -3.03 32.80
N THR A 157 15.79 -2.22 33.19
CA THR A 157 16.84 -2.61 34.15
C THR A 157 17.60 -1.34 34.57
N THR A 158 17.48 -1.02 35.86
CA THR A 158 18.23 -0.07 36.72
C THR A 158 18.07 1.44 36.51
#